data_AF-A0A3D3EPZ0-F1
#
_entry.id   AF-A0A3D3EPZ0-F1
#
_cell.length_a   1.000
_cell.length_b   1.000
_cell.length_c   1.000
_cell.angle_alpha   90.00
_cell.angle_beta   90.00
_cell.angle_gamma   90.00
#
_symmetry.space_group_name_H-M   'P 1'
#
loop_
_entity.id
_entity.type
_entity.pdbx_description
1 polymer ?
#
loop_
_entity_poly.entity_id
_entity_poly.type
_entity_poly.pdbx_seq_one_letter_code
_entity_poly.pdbx_strand_id
1 'polypeptide(L)'
;MNYSKKGINNKQHNIKSTSKHLVSKTRISLFRFLIAFFVLVVIVGVFAGLGFVQGLIDSAPDISQIDVIPTGYTTTVYDQEGNEIEHLIGAHSNRVYVTIDQIPEFVQKAFVAIEFSRCQTIHRSTYDTSYINAVMLV
;
A
#
# COMPACT_ATOMS: atom_id res chain seq x y z
N MET A 1 -52.13 20.19 -30.29
CA MET A 1 -51.18 19.77 -31.34
C MET A 1 -51.41 20.61 -32.59
N ASN A 2 -50.36 21.10 -33.26
CA ASN A 2 -50.51 21.92 -34.47
C ASN A 2 -50.53 21.03 -35.71
N TYR A 3 -51.68 20.97 -36.38
CA TYR A 3 -51.93 20.19 -37.61
C TYR A 3 -51.97 21.08 -38.87
N SER A 4 -51.57 22.35 -38.76
CA SER A 4 -51.49 23.26 -39.90
C SER A 4 -50.55 22.72 -40.98
N LYS A 5 -50.86 22.99 -42.25
CA LYS A 5 -50.06 22.61 -43.43
C LYS A 5 -48.57 22.93 -43.26
N LYS A 6 -48.24 24.06 -42.62
CA LYS A 6 -46.86 24.47 -42.35
C LYS A 6 -46.19 23.62 -41.26
N GLY A 7 -46.94 23.23 -40.24
CA GLY A 7 -46.48 22.37 -39.16
C GLY A 7 -46.18 20.94 -39.62
N ILE A 8 -47.07 20.36 -40.44
CA ILE A 8 -46.85 19.03 -41.02
C ILE A 8 -45.66 19.00 -41.99
N ASN A 9 -45.48 20.03 -42.83
CA ASN A 9 -44.35 20.08 -43.77
C ASN A 9 -43.00 20.21 -43.06
N ASN A 10 -42.93 21.05 -42.02
CA ASN A 10 -41.73 21.17 -41.19
C ASN A 10 -41.41 19.87 -40.45
N LYS A 11 -42.43 19.12 -39.99
CA LYS A 11 -42.26 17.81 -39.36
C LYS A 11 -41.80 16.76 -40.38
N GLN A 12 -42.38 16.73 -41.57
CA GLN A 12 -41.95 15.86 -42.66
C GLN A 12 -40.51 16.14 -43.09
N HIS A 13 -40.10 17.42 -43.18
CA HIS A 13 -38.73 17.81 -43.47
C HIS A 13 -37.77 17.40 -42.33
N ASN A 14 -38.20 17.53 -41.07
CA ASN A 14 -37.43 17.07 -39.92
C ASN A 14 -37.22 15.55 -39.91
N ILE A 15 -38.25 14.80 -40.31
CA ILE A 15 -38.23 13.33 -40.36
C ILE A 15 -37.46 12.83 -41.59
N LYS A 16 -37.56 13.51 -42.75
CA LYS A 16 -36.81 13.18 -43.97
C LYS A 16 -35.35 13.64 -43.97
N SER A 17 -34.94 14.50 -43.04
CA SER A 17 -33.55 14.99 -42.98
C SER A 17 -32.60 13.86 -42.60
N THR A 18 -31.84 13.38 -43.59
CA THR A 18 -30.79 12.36 -43.45
C THR A 18 -29.78 12.72 -42.37
N SER A 19 -29.46 14.02 -42.20
CA SER A 19 -28.55 14.50 -41.16
C SER A 19 -29.03 14.10 -39.75
N LYS A 20 -30.29 14.34 -39.40
CA LYS A 20 -30.80 14.03 -38.05
C LYS A 20 -30.84 12.53 -37.75
N HIS A 21 -31.13 11.72 -38.77
CA HIS A 21 -31.11 10.26 -38.66
C HIS A 21 -29.68 9.71 -38.54
N LEU A 22 -28.71 10.35 -39.17
CA LEU A 22 -27.29 10.04 -38.98
C LEU A 22 -26.83 10.43 -37.58
N VAL A 23 -27.21 11.62 -37.07
CA VAL A 23 -26.80 12.08 -35.73
C VAL A 23 -27.37 11.18 -34.62
N SER A 24 -28.61 10.72 -34.75
CA SER A 24 -29.18 9.79 -33.76
C SER A 24 -28.47 8.43 -33.77
N LYS A 25 -28.17 7.89 -34.96
CA LYS A 25 -27.42 6.64 -35.10
C LYS A 25 -25.97 6.75 -34.61
N THR A 26 -25.26 7.82 -34.94
CA THR A 26 -23.88 8.03 -34.49
C THR A 26 -23.82 8.23 -32.99
N ARG A 27 -24.79 8.90 -32.37
CA ARG A 27 -24.84 9.05 -30.91
C ARG A 27 -24.95 7.71 -30.18
N ILE A 28 -25.80 6.81 -30.66
CA ILE A 28 -25.97 5.46 -30.07
C ILE A 28 -24.70 4.63 -30.27
N SER A 29 -24.08 4.72 -31.46
CA SER A 29 -22.81 4.04 -31.75
C SER A 29 -21.67 4.55 -30.87
N LEU A 30 -21.55 5.87 -30.72
CA LEU A 30 -20.56 6.51 -29.86
C LEU A 30 -20.74 6.12 -28.39
N PHE A 31 -21.98 6.09 -27.90
CA PHE A 31 -22.26 5.66 -26.52
C PHE A 31 -21.85 4.20 -26.29
N ARG A 32 -22.16 3.31 -27.25
CA ARG A 32 -21.75 1.90 -27.18
C ARG A 32 -20.23 1.75 -27.21
N PHE A 33 -19.53 2.55 -28.02
CA PHE A 33 -18.07 2.58 -28.08
C PHE A 33 -17.46 3.09 -26.78
N LEU A 34 -18.02 4.14 -26.19
CA LEU A 34 -17.57 4.72 -24.92
C LEU A 34 -17.61 3.70 -23.78
N ILE A 35 -18.67 2.89 -23.70
CA ILE A 35 -18.78 1.83 -22.71
C ILE A 35 -17.72 0.76 -22.94
N ALA A 36 -17.54 0.31 -24.18
CA ALA A 36 -16.51 -0.69 -24.52
C ALA A 36 -15.09 -0.17 -24.21
N PHE A 37 -14.83 1.09 -24.53
CA PHE A 37 -13.56 1.75 -24.23
C PHE A 37 -13.30 1.85 -22.72
N PHE A 38 -14.32 2.21 -21.94
CA PHE A 38 -14.20 2.28 -20.48
C PHE A 38 -13.84 0.91 -19.89
N VAL A 39 -14.49 -0.17 -20.34
CA VAL A 39 -14.16 -1.54 -19.91
C VAL A 39 -12.72 -1.90 -20.26
N LEU A 40 -12.25 -1.55 -21.46
CA LEU A 40 -10.88 -1.79 -21.88
C LEU A 40 -9.88 -1.04 -20.99
N VAL A 41 -10.14 0.23 -20.66
CA VAL A 41 -9.29 1.03 -19.76
C VAL A 41 -9.22 0.41 -18.37
N VAL A 42 -10.34 -0.07 -17.82
CA VAL A 42 -10.35 -0.74 -16.52
C VAL A 42 -9.50 -2.00 -16.55
N ILE A 43 -9.64 -2.83 -17.58
CA ILE A 43 -8.86 -4.06 -17.73
C ILE A 43 -7.37 -3.73 -17.78
N VAL A 44 -6.95 -2.82 -18.67
CA VAL A 44 -5.56 -2.39 -18.80
C VAL A 44 -5.04 -1.79 -17.49
N GLY A 45 -5.83 -0.98 -16.80
CA GLY A 45 -5.47 -0.37 -15.52
C GLY A 45 -5.21 -1.40 -14.41
N VAL A 46 -6.04 -2.44 -14.33
CA VAL A 46 -5.84 -3.54 -13.36
C VAL A 46 -4.56 -4.31 -13.66
N PHE A 47 -4.34 -4.71 -14.91
CA PHE A 47 -3.13 -5.44 -15.29
C PHE A 47 -1.86 -4.60 -15.12
N ALA A 48 -1.89 -3.32 -15.50
CA ALA A 48 -0.78 -2.41 -15.32
C ALA A 48 -0.48 -2.15 -13.84
N GLY A 49 -1.52 -1.98 -13.01
CA GLY A 49 -1.35 -1.79 -11.56
C GLY A 49 -0.71 -2.99 -10.87
N LEU A 50 -1.20 -4.20 -11.15
CA LEU A 50 -0.63 -5.43 -10.59
C LEU A 50 0.80 -5.67 -11.08
N GLY A 51 1.06 -5.47 -12.38
CA GLY A 51 2.40 -5.60 -12.95
C GLY A 51 3.39 -4.58 -12.40
N PHE A 52 2.93 -3.35 -12.12
CA PHE A 52 3.77 -2.30 -11.53
C PHE A 52 4.17 -2.65 -10.09
N VAL A 53 3.22 -3.09 -9.25
CA VAL A 53 3.52 -3.50 -7.87
C VAL A 53 4.46 -4.70 -7.85
N GLN A 54 4.21 -5.71 -8.69
CA GLN A 54 5.09 -6.88 -8.79
C GLN A 54 6.49 -6.48 -9.28
N GLY A 55 6.58 -5.60 -10.28
CA GLY A 55 7.85 -5.10 -10.79
C GLY A 55 8.65 -4.32 -9.74
N LEU A 56 7.98 -3.58 -8.85
CA LEU A 56 8.64 -2.93 -7.71
C LEU A 56 9.16 -3.93 -6.67
N ILE A 57 8.39 -4.99 -6.39
CA ILE A 57 8.82 -6.08 -5.49
C ILE A 57 10.01 -6.83 -6.08
N ASP A 58 9.95 -7.18 -7.36
CA ASP A 58 11.03 -7.89 -8.06
C ASP A 58 12.28 -7.01 -8.22
N SER A 59 12.12 -5.68 -8.29
CA SER A 59 13.22 -4.72 -8.33
C SER A 59 13.75 -4.35 -6.94
N ALA A 60 13.08 -4.78 -5.87
CA ALA A 60 13.57 -4.54 -4.53
C ALA A 60 14.84 -5.39 -4.31
N PRO A 61 15.95 -4.79 -3.85
CA PRO A 61 17.15 -5.55 -3.54
C PRO A 61 16.84 -6.55 -2.43
N ASP A 62 17.45 -7.73 -2.54
CA ASP A 62 17.30 -8.84 -1.61
C ASP A 62 17.58 -8.37 -0.17
N ILE A 63 16.54 -8.38 0.67
CA ILE A 63 16.62 -7.93 2.08
C ILE A 63 17.43 -8.88 2.97
N SER A 64 17.92 -10.01 2.42
CA SER A 64 18.77 -10.97 3.14
C SER A 64 20.13 -10.42 3.60
N GLN A 65 20.47 -9.17 3.25
CA GLN A 65 21.71 -8.50 3.70
C GLN A 65 21.49 -7.18 4.45
N ILE A 66 20.25 -6.85 4.83
CA ILE A 66 20.05 -5.76 5.80
C ILE A 66 20.20 -6.38 7.18
N ASP A 67 21.44 -6.36 7.65
CA ASP A 67 21.82 -6.69 9.00
C ASP A 67 21.20 -5.63 9.93
N VAL A 68 20.01 -5.90 10.47
CA VAL A 68 19.32 -5.05 11.47
C VAL A 68 19.97 -5.22 12.86
N ILE A 69 21.24 -5.59 12.88
CA ILE A 69 22.05 -5.76 14.07
C ILE A 69 22.57 -4.36 14.44
N PRO A 70 22.08 -3.74 15.53
CA PRO A 70 22.56 -2.43 15.96
C PRO A 70 24.06 -2.45 16.18
N THR A 71 24.77 -1.49 15.60
CA THR A 71 26.20 -1.27 15.82
C THR A 71 26.42 -0.69 17.22
N GLY A 72 26.56 -1.56 18.22
CA GLY A 72 26.82 -1.17 19.61
C GLY A 72 26.48 -2.25 20.62
N TYR A 73 27.26 -3.33 20.65
CA TYR A 73 27.17 -4.36 21.68
C TYR A 73 28.21 -4.20 22.77
N THR A 74 27.83 -4.56 23.99
CA THR A 74 28.77 -4.85 25.07
C THR A 74 29.62 -6.07 24.70
N THR A 75 30.94 -5.93 24.80
CA THR A 75 31.86 -7.07 24.69
C THR A 75 32.11 -7.62 26.10
N THR A 76 31.82 -8.90 26.32
CA THR A 76 32.12 -9.58 27.58
C THR A 76 33.43 -10.36 27.46
N VAL A 77 34.36 -10.15 28.39
CA VAL A 77 35.63 -10.87 28.48
C VAL A 77 35.48 -12.02 29.48
N TYR A 78 35.88 -13.24 29.08
CA TYR A 78 35.81 -14.44 29.91
C TYR A 78 37.21 -14.94 30.27
N ASP A 79 37.35 -15.60 31.42
CA ASP A 79 38.57 -16.32 31.81
C ASP A 79 38.65 -17.72 31.17
N GLN A 80 39.74 -18.45 31.42
CA GLN A 80 39.95 -19.80 30.87
C GLN A 80 38.98 -20.85 31.44
N GLU A 81 38.33 -20.55 32.56
CA GLU A 81 37.36 -21.40 33.25
C GLU A 81 35.91 -21.06 32.87
N GLY A 82 35.71 -20.00 32.07
CA GLY A 82 34.41 -19.54 31.57
C GLY A 82 33.72 -18.51 32.47
N ASN A 83 34.39 -17.96 33.48
CA ASN A 83 33.83 -16.90 34.33
C ASN A 83 33.97 -15.54 33.66
N GLU A 84 32.95 -14.70 33.80
CA GLU A 84 32.95 -13.33 33.28
C GLU A 84 33.90 -12.44 34.09
N ILE A 85 34.87 -11.83 33.41
CA ILE A 85 35.88 -10.95 34.02
C ILE A 85 35.40 -9.50 33.97
N GLU A 86 34.97 -9.02 32.80
CA GLU A 86 34.64 -7.62 32.58
C GLU A 86 33.72 -7.42 31.37
N HIS A 87 32.84 -6.42 31.44
CA HIS A 87 32.07 -5.91 30.31
C HIS A 87 32.68 -4.62 29.79
N LEU A 88 33.09 -4.61 28.53
CA LEU A 88 33.58 -3.42 27.85
C LEU A 88 32.39 -2.66 27.26
N ILE A 89 31.98 -1.60 27.95
CA ILE A 89 30.94 -0.67 27.50
C ILE A 89 31.57 0.50 26.74
N GLY A 90 31.23 0.65 25.46
CA GLY A 90 31.44 1.92 24.75
C GLY A 90 30.55 3.01 25.37
N ALA A 91 30.92 4.29 25.25
CA ALA A 91 30.24 5.43 25.87
C ALA A 91 28.71 5.54 25.61
N HIS A 92 28.17 4.75 24.67
CA HIS A 92 26.75 4.68 24.35
C HIS A 92 26.24 3.25 24.09
N SER A 93 26.95 2.21 24.58
CA SER A 93 26.79 0.83 24.10
C SER A 93 26.52 -0.19 25.21
N ASN A 94 25.69 0.15 26.20
CA ASN A 94 25.23 -0.81 27.22
C ASN A 94 23.98 -1.56 26.74
N ARG A 95 24.10 -2.29 25.63
CA ARG A 95 23.02 -3.07 25.03
C ARG A 95 23.46 -4.54 24.93
N VAL A 96 22.63 -5.43 25.45
CA VAL A 96 22.78 -6.89 25.33
C VAL A 96 21.68 -7.39 24.40
N TYR A 97 22.06 -8.10 23.34
CA TYR A 97 21.08 -8.70 22.43
C TYR A 97 20.40 -9.88 23.13
N VAL A 98 19.08 -9.86 23.17
CA VAL A 98 18.25 -10.97 23.65
C VAL A 98 17.17 -11.26 22.61
N THR A 99 16.87 -12.54 22.42
CA THR A 99 15.82 -12.98 21.51
C THR A 99 14.46 -12.92 22.22
N ILE A 100 13.36 -12.80 21.45
CA ILE A 100 12.00 -12.60 22.00
C ILE A 100 11.56 -13.71 22.98
N ASP A 101 12.03 -14.94 22.76
CA ASP A 101 11.79 -16.11 23.61
C ASP A 101 12.45 -15.99 25.00
N GLN A 102 13.50 -15.18 25.14
CA GLN A 102 14.16 -14.91 26.41
C GLN A 102 13.46 -13.81 27.22
N ILE A 103 12.54 -13.07 26.59
CA ILE A 103 11.79 -11.98 27.24
C ILE A 103 10.49 -12.53 27.83
N PRO A 104 10.20 -12.31 29.13
CA PRO A 104 8.97 -12.80 29.73
C PRO A 104 7.70 -12.23 29.06
N GLU A 105 6.68 -13.08 28.87
CA GLU A 105 5.45 -12.73 28.15
C GLU A 105 4.74 -11.48 28.72
N PHE A 106 4.79 -11.28 30.04
CA PHE A 106 4.21 -10.11 30.69
C PHE A 106 4.93 -8.80 30.32
N VAL A 107 6.25 -8.84 30.09
CA VAL A 107 7.04 -7.68 29.65
C VAL A 107 6.70 -7.35 28.20
N GLN A 108 6.59 -8.37 27.34
CA GLN A 108 6.18 -8.18 25.95
C GLN A 108 4.79 -7.53 25.87
N LYS A 109 3.81 -8.07 26.61
CA LYS A 109 2.45 -7.54 26.67
C LYS A 109 2.39 -6.12 27.22
N ALA A 110 3.18 -5.82 28.26
CA ALA A 110 3.24 -4.47 28.83
C ALA A 110 3.83 -3.45 27.84
N PHE A 111 4.89 -3.83 27.13
CA PHE A 111 5.50 -3.01 26.08
C PHE A 111 4.50 -2.72 24.96
N VAL A 112 3.81 -3.75 24.45
CA VAL A 112 2.76 -3.60 23.44
C VAL A 112 1.61 -2.72 23.94
N ALA A 113 1.18 -2.86 25.19
CA ALA A 113 0.10 -2.04 25.75
C ALA A 113 0.47 -0.56 25.82
N ILE A 114 1.70 -0.23 26.21
CA ILE A 114 2.20 1.15 26.28
C ILE A 114 2.32 1.75 24.87
N GLU A 115 2.95 1.03 23.94
CA GLU A 115 3.14 1.50 22.57
C GLU A 115 1.83 1.62 21.80
N PHE A 116 0.87 0.69 21.98
CA PHE A 116 -0.45 0.77 21.35
C PHE A 116 -1.28 1.96 21.88
N SER A 117 -1.14 2.29 23.17
CA SER A 117 -1.75 3.48 23.77
C SER A 117 -1.16 4.78 23.20
N ARG A 118 0.15 4.80 22.92
CA ARG A 118 0.84 5.92 22.27
C ARG A 118 0.52 6.01 20.77
N CYS A 119 0.39 4.86 20.10
CA CYS A 119 0.15 4.77 18.67
C CYS A 119 -1.28 5.17 18.29
N GLN A 120 -2.29 4.97 19.16
CA GLN A 120 -3.65 5.51 18.92
C GLN A 120 -3.68 7.05 18.78
N THR A 121 -2.73 7.76 19.39
CA THR A 121 -2.66 9.23 19.30
C THR A 121 -2.00 9.69 17.99
N ILE A 122 -1.22 8.84 17.34
CA ILE A 122 -0.43 9.15 16.15
C ILE A 122 -0.78 8.12 15.06
N HIS A 123 -1.72 8.49 14.19
CA HIS A 123 -2.17 7.75 12.99
C HIS A 123 -3.25 6.67 13.17
N ARG A 124 -4.50 7.10 13.01
CA ARG A 124 -5.63 6.30 12.52
C ARG A 124 -5.49 5.97 11.01
N SER A 125 -4.29 5.64 10.57
CA SER A 125 -4.08 5.13 9.23
C SER A 125 -2.84 4.27 9.27
N THR A 126 -3.00 3.07 8.70
CA THR A 126 -1.97 2.29 8.03
C THR A 126 -1.08 1.33 8.86
N TYR A 127 -1.28 0.05 8.56
CA TYR A 127 -0.39 -1.14 8.62
C TYR A 127 -0.20 -1.83 9.99
N ASP A 128 -0.53 -3.12 10.13
CA ASP A 128 -0.04 -4.35 9.48
C ASP A 128 1.35 -4.77 9.99
N THR A 129 1.32 -5.86 10.76
CA THR A 129 2.28 -6.86 11.29
C THR A 129 3.82 -6.64 11.28
N SER A 130 4.38 -5.66 10.57
CA SER A 130 5.82 -5.39 10.50
C SER A 130 6.38 -4.56 11.67
N TYR A 131 5.53 -3.92 12.49
CA TYR A 131 5.99 -2.98 13.52
C TYR A 131 6.56 -3.64 14.79
N ILE A 132 6.33 -4.93 15.01
CA ILE A 132 6.79 -5.59 16.24
C ILE A 132 8.33 -5.69 16.29
N ASN A 133 8.99 -5.82 15.13
CA ASN A 133 10.45 -5.91 15.07
C ASN A 133 11.16 -4.55 15.13
N ALA A 134 10.48 -3.44 14.81
CA ALA A 134 11.12 -2.13 14.73
C ALA A 134 11.16 -1.37 16.07
N VAL A 135 10.26 -1.69 17.01
CA VAL A 135 10.08 -0.90 18.24
C VAL A 135 10.95 -1.40 19.40
N MET A 136 11.51 -2.62 19.31
CA MET A 136 12.41 -3.19 20.32
C MET A 136 13.90 -2.77 20.13
N LEU A 137 14.16 -1.56 19.61
CA LEU A 137 15.52 -1.02 19.38
C LEU A 137 15.78 0.34 20.03
N VAL A 138 14.84 0.83 20.85
CA VAL A 138 15.04 2.04 21.68
C VAL A 138 15.83 1.70 22.94
#